data_AF-A0A256J0X4-F1
#
_entry.id   AF-A0A256J0X4-F1
#
_cell.length_a   1.000
_cell.length_b   1.000
_cell.length_c   1.000
_cell.angle_alpha   90.00
_cell.angle_beta   90.00
_cell.angle_gamma   90.00
#
_symmetry.space_group_name_H-M   'P 1'
#
loop_
_entity.id
_entity.type
_entity.pdbx_description
1 polymer ?
#
loop_
_entity_poly.entity_id
_entity_poly.type
_entity_poly.pdbx_seq_one_letter_code
_entity_poly.pdbx_strand_id
1 'polypeptide(L)' 'MYVPEDPPANCPACGDPYDSVSRHTGGFVANLLDNERYQRVCFYPATDGSEPAFDCYHHTHAQAGVDD' A
#
# COMPACT_ATOMS: atom_id res chain seq x y z
N MET A 1 -0.86 -5.73 11.79
CA MET A 1 -1.17 -4.78 10.71
C MET A 1 -1.87 -3.60 11.34
N TYR A 2 -1.43 -2.39 11.02
CA TYR A 2 -2.01 -1.14 11.50
C TYR A 2 -1.88 -0.04 10.44
N VAL A 3 -2.67 1.04 10.56
CA VAL A 3 -2.50 2.23 9.72
C VAL A 3 -1.47 3.14 10.37
N PRO A 4 -0.37 3.51 9.69
CA PRO A 4 0.63 4.44 10.24
C PRO A 4 0.03 5.84 10.48
N GLU A 5 0.53 6.56 11.49
CA GLU A 5 -0.09 7.82 11.96
C GLU A 5 0.11 9.02 11.02
N ASP A 6 1.24 9.09 10.31
CA ASP A 6 1.57 10.20 9.39
C ASP A 6 2.13 9.67 8.07
N PRO A 7 1.28 9.03 7.24
CA PRO A 7 1.73 8.50 5.97
C PRO A 7 1.94 9.62 4.94
N PRO A 8 2.90 9.45 4.01
CA PRO A 8 3.18 10.45 2.99
C PRO A 8 1.97 10.65 2.07
N ALA A 9 1.79 11.83 1.49
CA ALA A 9 0.64 12.13 0.62
C ALA A 9 0.61 11.28 -0.68
N ASN A 10 1.78 10.86 -1.16
CA ASN A 10 1.93 10.03 -2.37
C ASN A 10 2.64 8.72 -2.05
N CYS A 11 2.37 7.69 -2.85
CA CYS A 11 2.98 6.38 -2.70
C CYS A 11 4.49 6.47 -2.93
N PRO A 12 5.35 6.17 -1.94
CA PRO A 12 6.81 6.27 -2.10
C PRO A 12 7.40 5.30 -3.12
N ALA A 13 6.66 4.24 -3.47
CA ALA A 13 7.12 3.23 -4.40
C ALA A 13 6.90 3.63 -5.87
N CYS A 14 5.78 4.29 -6.20
CA CYS A 14 5.44 4.62 -7.59
C CYS A 14 5.23 6.11 -7.87
N GLY A 15 5.08 6.95 -6.84
CA GLY A 15 4.84 8.39 -6.96
C GLY A 15 3.38 8.80 -7.10
N ASP A 16 2.46 7.86 -7.37
CA ASP A 16 1.03 8.14 -7.56
C ASP A 16 0.27 8.35 -6.23
N PRO A 17 -0.91 9.00 -6.26
CA PRO A 17 -1.85 8.96 -5.16
C PRO A 17 -2.28 7.51 -4.85
N TYR A 18 -2.64 7.27 -3.59
CA TYR A 18 -3.16 5.99 -3.10
C TYR A 18 -4.39 6.24 -2.22
N ASP A 19 -5.20 5.22 -1.97
CA ASP A 19 -6.43 5.31 -1.18
C ASP A 19 -6.23 4.92 0.27
N SER A 20 -5.37 3.93 0.53
CA SER A 20 -5.12 3.43 1.88
C SER A 20 -3.69 2.91 2.03
N VAL A 21 -3.15 2.98 3.24
CA VAL A 21 -1.83 2.43 3.59
C VAL A 21 -1.92 1.62 4.88
N SER A 22 -1.15 0.54 4.93
CA SER A 22 -1.03 -0.31 6.12
C SER A 22 0.39 -0.79 6.34
N ARG A 23 0.81 -0.92 7.60
CA ARG A 23 2.12 -1.45 7.98
C ARG A 23 2.03 -2.89 8.45
N HIS A 24 2.94 -3.72 7.95
CA HIS A 24 3.06 -5.15 8.27
C HIS A 24 4.46 -5.47 8.79
N THR A 25 4.54 -6.05 9.98
CA THR A 25 5.78 -6.52 10.64
C THR A 25 5.98 -8.03 10.56
N GLY A 26 5.03 -8.75 9.97
CA GLY A 26 5.09 -10.21 9.76
C GLY A 26 4.74 -10.57 8.32
N GLY A 27 4.72 -11.87 8.01
CA GLY A 27 4.30 -12.37 6.70
C GLY A 27 2.83 -12.03 6.41
N PHE A 28 2.55 -11.72 5.15
CA PHE A 28 1.19 -11.48 4.66
C PHE A 28 1.09 -11.91 3.19
N VAL A 29 -0.15 -12.09 2.73
CA VAL A 29 -0.46 -12.42 1.33
C VAL A 29 -1.40 -11.35 0.80
N ALA A 30 -1.12 -10.86 -0.40
CA ALA A 30 -2.01 -9.97 -1.13
C ALA A 30 -2.51 -10.71 -2.38
N ASN A 31 -3.82 -10.80 -2.54
CA ASN A 31 -4.48 -11.24 -3.76
C ASN A 31 -5.43 -10.14 -4.22
N LEU A 32 -5.29 -9.71 -5.47
CA LEU A 32 -6.07 -8.61 -6.06
C LEU A 32 -7.03 -9.09 -7.16
N LEU A 33 -7.05 -10.39 -7.43
CA LEU A 33 -8.00 -10.97 -8.38
C LEU A 33 -9.43 -10.68 -7.92
N ASP A 34 -10.24 -10.19 -8.86
CA ASP A 34 -11.66 -9.82 -8.66
C ASP A 34 -11.89 -8.83 -7.50
N ASN A 35 -10.92 -7.98 -7.19
CA ASN A 35 -11.06 -6.97 -6.17
C ASN A 35 -11.72 -5.70 -6.75
N GLU A 36 -12.97 -5.45 -6.36
CA GLU A 36 -13.76 -4.31 -6.88
C GLU A 36 -13.18 -2.95 -6.49
N ARG A 37 -12.43 -2.87 -5.39
CA ARG A 37 -11.94 -1.59 -4.85
C ARG A 37 -10.49 -1.29 -5.24
N TYR A 38 -9.61 -2.28 -5.15
CA TYR A 38 -8.16 -2.08 -5.29
C TYR A 38 -7.59 -2.90 -6.43
N GLN A 39 -6.93 -2.23 -7.36
CA GLN A 39 -6.29 -2.87 -8.51
C GLN A 39 -4.82 -3.20 -8.27
N ARG A 40 -4.14 -2.40 -7.43
CA ARG A 40 -2.70 -2.51 -7.23
C ARG A 40 -2.35 -2.24 -5.78
N VAL A 41 -1.37 -2.97 -5.27
CA VAL A 41 -0.72 -2.69 -3.99
C VAL A 41 0.76 -2.54 -4.24
N CYS A 42 1.31 -1.41 -3.80
CA CYS A 42 2.75 -1.17 -3.80
C CYS A 42 3.33 -1.48 -2.42
N PHE A 43 4.54 -2.04 -2.40
CA PHE A 43 5.25 -2.39 -1.16
C PHE A 43 6.47 -1.50 -1.02
N TYR A 44 6.60 -0.83 0.12
CA TYR A 44 7.76 0.00 0.43
C TYR A 44 8.41 -0.46 1.75
N PRO A 45 9.74 -0.66 1.80
CA PRO A 45 10.43 -1.00 3.03
C PRO A 45 10.18 0.05 4.12
N ALA A 46 9.92 -0.41 5.33
CA ALA A 46 9.69 0.45 6.48
C ALA A 46 10.31 -0.16 7.74
N THR A 47 10.19 0.55 8.85
CA THR A 47 10.54 0.04 10.19
C THR A 47 9.40 0.29 11.17
N ASP A 48 9.21 -0.65 12.10
CA ASP A 48 8.36 -0.47 13.29
C ASP A 48 9.27 -0.43 14.52
N GLY A 49 9.64 0.78 14.94
CA GLY A 49 10.79 0.96 15.85
C GLY A 49 12.09 0.49 15.19
N SER A 50 12.69 -0.58 15.72
CA SER A 50 13.89 -1.22 15.16
C SER A 50 13.60 -2.43 14.27
N GLU A 51 12.36 -2.92 14.24
CA GLU A 51 12.01 -4.13 13.51
C GLU A 51 11.72 -3.82 12.03
N PRO A 52 12.16 -4.68 11.09
CA PRO A 52 11.85 -4.52 9.68
C PRO A 52 10.34 -4.68 9.42
N ALA A 53 9.80 -3.83 8.55
CA ALA A 53 8.40 -3.84 8.16
C ALA A 53 8.23 -3.53 6.68
N PHE A 54 7.01 -3.69 6.18
CA PHE A 54 6.57 -3.16 4.89
C PHE A 54 5.34 -2.29 5.06
N ASP A 55 5.37 -1.13 4.41
CA ASP A 55 4.17 -0.35 4.15
C ASP A 55 3.56 -0.81 2.82
N CYS A 56 2.27 -1.12 2.85
CA CYS A 56 1.48 -1.56 1.71
C CYS A 56 0.54 -0.43 1.31
N TYR A 57 0.81 0.21 0.18
CA TYR A 57 0.03 1.32 -0.37
C TYR A 57 -0.98 0.79 -1.40
N HIS A 58 -2.26 0.93 -1.11
CA HIS A 58 -3.36 0.40 -1.91
C HIS A 58 -3.87 1.46 -2.88
N HIS A 59 -3.88 1.12 -4.16
CA HIS A 59 -4.38 1.98 -5.22
C HIS A 59 -5.72 1.43 -5.73
N THR A 60 -6.70 2.32 -5.84
CA THR A 60 -7.94 2.04 -6.55
C THR A 60 -7.68 1.78 -8.05
N HIS A 61 -8.67 1.26 -8.76
CA HIS A 61 -8.63 1.13 -10.22
C HIS A 61 -8.26 2.44 -10.92
N ALA A 62 -8.96 3.53 -10.57
CA ALA A 62 -8.67 4.86 -11.11
C ALA A 62 -7.24 5.34 -10.82
N GLN A 63 -6.75 5.18 -9.58
CA GLN A 63 -5.40 5.60 -9.19
C GLN A 63 -4.29 4.74 -9.81
N ALA A 64 -4.58 3.49 -10.16
CA ALA A 64 -3.62 2.61 -10.81
C ALA A 64 -3.51 2.86 -12.32
N GLY A 65 -4.31 3.78 -12.89
CA GLY A 65 -4.28 4.13 -14.31
C GLY A 65 -4.81 3.02 -15.22
N VAL A 66 -5.69 2.16 -14.72
CA VAL A 66 -6.36 1.10 -15.53
C VAL A 66 -7.74 1.51 -16.05
N ASP A 67 -8.19 2.72 -15.73
CA ASP A 67 -9.36 3.34 -16.33
C ASP A 67 -8.89 4.22 -17.51
N ASP A 68 -8.84 3.64 -18.72
CA ASP A 68 -8.86 4.36 -20.00
C ASP A 68 -9.93 3.72 -20.90
#